data_AF-A0A7J5V6Z3-F1
#
_entry.id   AF-A0A7J5V6Z3-F1
#
_cell.length_a   1.000
_cell.length_b   1.000
_cell.length_c   1.000
_cell.angle_alpha   90.00
_cell.angle_beta   90.00
_cell.angle_gamma   90.00
#
_symmetry.space_group_name_H-M   'P 1'
#
loop_
_entity.id
_entity.type
_entity.pdbx_description
1 polymer ?
#
loop_
_entity_poly.entity_id
_entity_poly.type
_entity_poly.pdbx_seq_one_letter_code
_entity_poly.pdbx_strand_id
1 'polypeptide(L)'
;MQKTQRKLFRHSPGFSVASFILIFSLFVLTGCGRDTSAYDPYAAYMLACEDAAKVTTEKISKNLTAIIPENTNLVWENNVVGSRVLVVSWVDQNACNIYKCPVGGCQPTDTCKEGKECQYSRDTYVTLAPALKNFFAKEVATPMRIAQLLGLPPTDAQNKVCFLEMWVSPSDLFRPSPDPEVTDQEAEIAFPGAKFRSRFRQYSSTELVYADMTCDSAQCPNCNTQWNECGFTTYENYINNRKKYIYTAAKPYPWTSLGYTYDWGDPANHVGLSEYVVNGKKFDGSKISVGIKAVTATADYFMN
;
A
#
# COMPACT_ATOMS: atom_id res chain seq x y z
N MET A 1 42.47 -12.99 -75.38
CA MET A 1 41.07 -12.49 -75.47
C MET A 1 41.13 -10.96 -75.51
N GLN A 2 41.50 -10.31 -76.63
CA GLN A 2 40.66 -9.83 -77.77
C GLN A 2 39.33 -9.20 -77.30
N LYS A 3 38.90 -7.96 -77.62
CA LYS A 3 39.27 -6.85 -78.54
C LYS A 3 38.62 -5.56 -77.95
N THR A 4 39.26 -4.39 -77.91
CA THR A 4 39.15 -3.26 -78.90
C THR A 4 37.69 -2.81 -79.18
N GLN A 5 37.23 -1.56 -78.98
CA GLN A 5 37.41 -0.29 -79.75
C GLN A 5 36.50 0.77 -79.04
N ARG A 6 36.86 2.04 -78.76
CA ARG A 6 37.10 3.26 -79.57
C ARG A 6 35.90 3.88 -80.34
N LYS A 7 35.76 5.21 -80.18
CA LYS A 7 35.09 6.29 -80.96
C LYS A 7 33.76 6.83 -80.37
N LEU A 8 33.63 8.07 -79.89
CA LEU A 8 33.70 9.44 -80.48
C LEU A 8 32.53 9.81 -81.42
N PHE A 9 32.11 11.09 -81.30
CA PHE A 9 31.14 11.92 -82.04
C PHE A 9 29.75 12.09 -81.40
N ARG A 10 29.02 13.22 -81.50
CA ARG A 10 29.25 14.69 -81.53
C ARG A 10 27.83 15.34 -81.60
N HIS A 11 27.62 16.45 -80.88
CA HIS A 11 26.62 17.54 -81.11
C HIS A 11 25.09 17.30 -80.97
N SER A 12 24.52 17.97 -79.95
CA SER A 12 23.45 19.02 -79.91
C SER A 12 22.20 18.97 -80.83
N PRO A 13 21.20 19.85 -80.62
CA PRO A 13 20.33 20.11 -79.45
C PRO A 13 18.83 20.01 -79.85
N GLY A 14 17.87 20.06 -78.92
CA GLY A 14 16.45 20.05 -79.33
C GLY A 14 15.45 20.29 -78.20
N PHE A 15 14.62 21.31 -78.40
CA PHE A 15 13.68 21.94 -77.49
C PHE A 15 12.36 21.16 -77.32
N SER A 16 11.79 21.26 -76.12
CA SER A 16 10.38 21.58 -75.84
C SER A 16 9.30 20.51 -75.70
N VAL A 17 8.39 20.90 -74.81
CA VAL A 17 6.96 20.59 -74.64
C VAL A 17 6.59 19.56 -73.58
N ALA A 18 5.96 20.11 -72.55
CA ALA A 18 5.30 19.49 -71.43
C ALA A 18 4.20 18.50 -71.83
N SER A 19 4.01 17.49 -70.99
CA SER A 19 2.70 16.87 -70.80
C SER A 19 2.50 16.55 -69.33
N PHE A 20 1.55 17.25 -68.75
CA PHE A 20 0.99 17.05 -67.42
C PHE A 20 0.31 15.67 -67.36
N ILE A 21 0.77 14.79 -66.47
CA ILE A 21 -0.04 13.70 -65.93
C ILE A 21 -0.08 13.89 -64.42
N LEU A 22 -1.23 14.39 -63.97
CA LEU A 22 -1.56 14.67 -62.58
C LEU A 22 -1.89 13.32 -61.92
N ILE A 23 -0.88 12.67 -61.33
CA ILE A 23 -1.09 11.48 -60.49
C ILE A 23 -1.63 11.97 -59.16
N PHE A 24 -2.95 11.84 -58.97
CA PHE A 24 -3.61 12.03 -57.68
C PHE A 24 -3.22 10.85 -56.77
N SER A 25 -2.05 10.94 -56.15
CA SER A 25 -1.64 10.02 -55.09
C SER A 25 -2.58 10.22 -53.91
N LEU A 26 -3.54 9.32 -53.74
CA LEU A 26 -4.25 9.14 -52.47
C LEU A 26 -3.19 8.79 -51.41
N PHE A 27 -2.73 9.80 -50.69
CA PHE A 27 -2.15 9.61 -49.36
C PHE A 27 -3.29 9.12 -48.46
N VAL A 28 -3.40 7.80 -48.32
CA VAL A 28 -4.07 7.22 -47.15
C VAL A 28 -3.18 7.58 -45.97
N LEU A 29 -3.47 8.71 -45.33
CA LEU A 29 -3.05 8.97 -43.98
C LEU A 29 -3.69 7.86 -43.13
N THR A 30 -2.96 6.77 -42.89
CA THR A 30 -3.18 5.95 -41.72
C THR A 30 -2.91 6.87 -40.54
N GLY A 31 -3.95 7.57 -40.11
CA GLY A 31 -3.97 8.19 -38.79
C GLY A 31 -3.66 7.07 -37.82
N CYS A 32 -2.51 7.16 -37.16
CA CYS A 32 -2.32 6.46 -35.90
C CYS A 32 -3.42 6.99 -34.98
N GLY A 33 -4.55 6.28 -34.93
CA GLY A 33 -5.45 6.38 -33.80
C GLY A 33 -4.58 6.13 -32.59
N ARG A 34 -4.34 7.17 -31.80
CA ARG A 34 -3.91 6.97 -30.43
C ARG A 34 -5.03 6.14 -29.83
N ASP A 35 -4.80 4.85 -29.64
CA ASP A 35 -5.52 4.07 -28.65
C ASP A 35 -5.20 4.73 -27.30
N THR A 36 -5.92 5.80 -26.97
CA THR A 36 -6.09 6.22 -25.59
C THR A 36 -7.06 5.19 -25.01
N SER A 37 -6.58 3.97 -24.75
CA SER A 37 -7.28 3.09 -23.82
C SER A 37 -7.41 3.91 -22.55
N ALA A 38 -8.65 4.29 -22.21
CA ALA A 38 -8.90 5.02 -20.98
C ALA A 38 -8.25 4.24 -19.83
N TYR A 39 -7.46 4.91 -19.01
CA TYR A 39 -6.86 4.28 -17.83
C TYR A 39 -7.98 3.65 -17.01
N ASP A 40 -7.87 2.34 -16.78
CA ASP A 40 -8.79 1.59 -15.92
C ASP A 40 -8.08 1.32 -14.58
N PRO A 41 -8.40 2.07 -13.52
CA PRO A 41 -7.80 1.88 -12.21
C PRO A 41 -8.08 0.48 -11.64
N TYR A 42 -9.21 -0.13 -12.00
CA TYR A 42 -9.57 -1.45 -11.49
C TYR A 42 -8.72 -2.55 -12.14
N ALA A 43 -8.48 -2.47 -13.45
CA ALA A 43 -7.56 -3.38 -14.12
C ALA A 43 -6.14 -3.28 -13.54
N ALA A 44 -5.63 -2.06 -13.33
CA ALA A 44 -4.31 -1.84 -12.71
C ALA A 44 -4.25 -2.42 -11.28
N TYR A 45 -5.32 -2.23 -10.49
CA TYR A 45 -5.44 -2.79 -9.15
C TYR A 45 -5.45 -4.33 -9.13
N MET A 46 -6.14 -4.97 -10.07
CA MET A 46 -6.16 -6.43 -10.16
C MET A 46 -4.81 -7.00 -10.58
N LEU A 47 -4.10 -6.34 -11.50
CA LEU A 47 -2.72 -6.70 -11.85
C LEU A 47 -1.77 -6.56 -10.64
N ALA A 48 -1.97 -5.54 -9.81
CA ALA A 48 -1.22 -5.41 -8.57
C ALA A 48 -1.49 -6.56 -7.59
N CYS A 49 -2.73 -7.06 -7.50
CA CYS A 49 -3.04 -8.24 -6.68
C CYS A 49 -2.33 -9.50 -7.21
N GLU A 50 -2.30 -9.69 -8.53
CA GLU A 50 -1.59 -10.81 -9.16
C GLU A 50 -0.07 -10.74 -8.99
N ASP A 51 0.51 -9.54 -9.05
CA ASP A 51 1.94 -9.35 -8.86
C ASP A 51 2.35 -9.48 -7.39
N ALA A 52 1.58 -8.90 -6.46
CA ALA A 52 1.82 -8.98 -5.03
C ALA A 52 1.80 -10.43 -4.50
N ALA A 53 0.97 -11.30 -5.11
CA ALA A 53 0.94 -12.73 -4.81
C ALA A 53 2.27 -13.46 -5.07
N LYS A 54 3.14 -12.89 -5.91
CA LYS A 54 4.46 -13.45 -6.27
C LYS A 54 5.54 -12.77 -5.44
N VAL A 55 5.78 -13.28 -4.25
CA VAL A 55 6.84 -12.81 -3.34
C VAL A 55 8.19 -13.39 -3.77
N THR A 56 9.16 -12.52 -4.04
CA THR A 56 10.53 -12.91 -4.42
C THR A 56 11.56 -12.04 -3.71
N THR A 57 12.81 -12.50 -3.67
CA THR A 57 13.93 -11.77 -3.03
C THR A 57 14.20 -10.40 -3.64
N GLU A 58 13.90 -10.23 -4.93
CA GLU A 58 14.12 -8.98 -5.66
C GLU A 58 13.10 -7.90 -5.26
N LYS A 59 11.97 -8.29 -4.68
CA LYS A 59 10.94 -7.37 -4.18
C LYS A 59 11.20 -6.89 -2.75
N ILE A 60 12.21 -7.43 -2.06
CA ILE A 60 12.57 -6.98 -0.71
C ILE A 60 13.02 -5.53 -0.77
N SER A 61 12.28 -4.65 -0.10
CA SER A 61 12.70 -3.28 0.14
C SER A 61 13.75 -3.24 1.24
N LYS A 62 14.79 -2.43 1.06
CA LYS A 62 15.83 -2.10 2.05
C LYS A 62 15.60 -0.75 2.72
N ASN A 63 14.45 -0.13 2.45
CA ASN A 63 14.10 1.22 2.87
C ASN A 63 12.81 1.24 3.71
N LEU A 64 12.45 0.14 4.37
CA LEU A 64 11.34 0.16 5.32
C LEU A 64 11.69 1.13 6.46
N THR A 65 10.66 1.77 7.00
CA THR A 65 10.84 2.69 8.13
C THR A 65 11.02 1.87 9.40
N ALA A 66 12.20 1.92 10.01
CA ALA A 66 12.46 1.29 11.29
C ALA A 66 11.84 2.11 12.44
N ILE A 67 11.06 1.49 13.33
CA ILE A 67 10.54 2.09 14.56
C ILE A 67 11.57 1.89 15.67
N ILE A 68 12.61 2.73 15.66
CA ILE A 68 13.71 2.73 16.63
C ILE A 68 13.98 4.15 17.14
N PRO A 69 14.51 4.32 18.37
CA PRO A 69 14.84 5.63 18.93
C PRO A 69 15.69 6.53 18.03
N GLU A 70 16.58 5.96 17.24
CA GLU A 70 17.53 6.65 16.37
C GLU A 70 16.89 7.20 15.09
N ASN A 71 15.70 6.72 14.71
CA ASN A 71 15.01 7.19 13.53
C ASN A 71 14.34 8.55 13.80
N THR A 72 14.95 9.61 13.30
CA THR A 72 14.49 11.00 13.48
C THR A 72 13.25 11.35 12.66
N ASN A 73 12.80 10.47 11.76
CA ASN A 73 11.57 10.68 10.97
C ASN A 73 10.32 10.24 11.72
N LEU A 74 10.46 9.67 12.92
CA LEU A 74 9.34 9.26 13.76
C LEU A 74 8.82 10.44 14.58
N VAL A 75 7.52 10.44 14.83
CA VAL A 75 6.89 11.34 15.81
C VAL A 75 6.49 10.51 17.00
N TRP A 76 7.11 10.79 18.16
CA TRP A 76 6.82 10.15 19.43
C TRP A 76 5.85 10.99 20.26
N GLU A 77 4.99 10.32 21.00
CA GLU A 77 4.01 10.98 21.85
C GLU A 77 4.72 11.87 22.88
N ASN A 78 4.22 13.10 23.02
CA ASN A 78 4.77 14.13 23.90
C ASN A 78 6.26 14.43 23.65
N ASN A 79 6.77 14.12 22.44
CA ASN A 79 8.19 14.22 22.08
C ASN A 79 9.12 13.36 22.97
N VAL A 80 8.60 12.30 23.60
CA VAL A 80 9.38 11.39 24.43
C VAL A 80 9.79 10.18 23.59
N VAL A 81 11.05 10.12 23.18
CA VAL A 81 11.58 8.98 22.38
C VAL A 81 11.35 7.65 23.10
N GLY A 82 10.87 6.65 22.37
CA GLY A 82 10.54 5.32 22.91
C GLY A 82 9.16 5.21 23.57
N SER A 83 8.36 6.29 23.57
CA SER A 83 6.95 6.25 23.97
C SER A 83 6.06 5.61 22.89
N ARG A 84 4.80 6.04 22.76
CA ARG A 84 3.94 5.65 21.65
C ARG A 84 4.33 6.41 20.38
N VAL A 85 4.31 5.74 19.23
CA VAL A 85 4.62 6.33 17.92
C VAL A 85 3.34 6.76 17.21
N LEU A 86 3.43 7.80 16.39
CA LEU A 86 2.29 8.29 15.61
C LEU A 86 2.05 7.46 14.35
N VAL A 87 0.91 6.76 14.34
CA VAL A 87 0.44 6.00 13.18
C VAL A 87 -0.83 6.63 12.60
N VAL A 88 -1.17 6.26 11.37
CA VAL A 88 -2.38 6.73 10.69
C VAL A 88 -3.06 5.61 9.90
N SER A 89 -4.40 5.62 9.89
CA SER A 89 -5.23 4.81 8.99
C SER A 89 -6.18 5.71 8.21
N TRP A 90 -6.51 5.35 6.97
CA TRP A 90 -7.53 6.03 6.17
C TRP A 90 -8.86 5.29 6.31
N VAL A 91 -9.86 5.96 6.89
CA VAL A 91 -11.06 5.31 7.42
C VAL A 91 -12.35 5.81 6.78
N ASP A 92 -13.37 4.97 6.81
CA ASP A 92 -14.71 5.30 6.30
C ASP A 92 -15.47 6.21 7.26
N GLN A 93 -16.69 6.59 6.87
CA GLN A 93 -17.54 7.49 7.65
C GLN A 93 -17.92 6.90 9.02
N ASN A 94 -18.12 5.59 9.12
CA ASN A 94 -18.52 4.95 10.36
C ASN A 94 -17.39 5.02 11.39
N ALA A 95 -16.19 4.61 11.00
CA ALA A 95 -15.01 4.74 11.83
C ALA A 95 -14.70 6.21 12.15
N CYS A 96 -14.82 7.12 11.17
CA CYS A 96 -14.66 8.55 11.42
C CYS A 96 -15.61 9.05 12.53
N ASN A 97 -16.90 8.71 12.46
CA ASN A 97 -17.90 9.12 13.46
C ASN A 97 -17.62 8.55 14.85
N ILE A 98 -17.06 7.32 14.92
CA ILE A 98 -16.70 6.69 16.19
C ILE A 98 -15.64 7.51 16.92
N TYR A 99 -14.59 7.97 16.23
CA TYR A 99 -13.44 8.62 16.86
C TYR A 99 -13.48 10.16 16.85
N LYS A 100 -14.27 10.77 15.96
CA LYS A 100 -14.37 12.23 15.85
C LYS A 100 -15.15 12.86 17.01
N CYS A 101 -14.70 14.00 17.52
CA CYS A 101 -15.48 14.78 18.48
C CYS A 101 -16.77 15.30 17.85
N PRO A 102 -17.88 15.40 18.59
CA PRO A 102 -19.07 16.09 18.10
C PRO A 102 -18.78 17.59 17.90
N VAL A 103 -19.69 18.27 17.18
CA VAL A 103 -19.68 19.74 17.07
C VAL A 103 -19.74 20.35 18.47
N GLY A 104 -18.83 21.26 18.78
CA GLY A 104 -18.65 21.81 20.13
C GLY A 104 -17.55 21.15 20.95
N GLY A 105 -16.91 20.09 20.43
CA GLY A 105 -15.76 19.42 21.04
C GLY A 105 -16.14 18.27 21.96
N CYS A 106 -15.13 17.49 22.34
CA CYS A 106 -15.30 16.35 23.24
C CYS A 106 -15.50 16.78 24.69
N GLN A 107 -16.34 16.05 25.40
CA GLN A 107 -16.51 16.19 26.84
C GLN A 107 -15.30 15.64 27.61
N PRO A 108 -15.05 16.08 28.86
CA PRO A 108 -13.99 15.53 29.69
C PRO A 108 -14.09 14.01 29.89
N THR A 109 -15.31 13.48 29.96
CA THR A 109 -15.61 12.05 30.16
C THR A 109 -15.54 11.20 28.90
N ASP A 110 -15.39 11.81 27.72
CA ASP A 110 -15.31 11.06 26.48
C ASP A 110 -14.03 10.23 26.44
N THR A 111 -14.17 9.00 25.94
CA THR A 111 -13.07 8.08 25.67
C THR A 111 -13.12 7.68 24.20
N CYS A 112 -11.98 7.24 23.65
CA CYS A 112 -11.88 6.87 22.23
C CYS A 112 -12.34 7.97 21.27
N LYS A 113 -12.05 9.23 21.61
CA LYS A 113 -12.28 10.40 20.76
C LYS A 113 -11.00 11.21 20.58
N GLU A 114 -10.93 12.07 19.57
CA GLU A 114 -9.81 12.99 19.35
C GLU A 114 -9.34 13.67 20.65
N GLY A 115 -8.02 13.59 20.90
CA GLY A 115 -7.38 14.07 22.12
C GLY A 115 -7.61 13.19 23.37
N LYS A 116 -8.20 12.00 23.25
CA LYS A 116 -8.53 11.11 24.37
C LYS A 116 -7.84 9.76 24.27
N GLU A 117 -7.62 9.15 25.44
CA GLU A 117 -7.24 7.74 25.54
C GLU A 117 -8.36 6.83 25.08
N CYS A 118 -7.97 5.70 24.52
CA CYS A 118 -8.86 4.66 24.04
C CYS A 118 -8.37 3.28 24.47
N GLN A 119 -9.27 2.54 25.12
CA GLN A 119 -9.10 1.11 25.32
C GLN A 119 -9.47 0.40 24.01
N TYR A 120 -8.46 0.20 23.16
CA TYR A 120 -8.61 -0.25 21.78
C TYR A 120 -8.66 -1.77 21.70
N SER A 121 -9.54 -2.28 20.83
CA SER A 121 -9.81 -3.72 20.72
C SER A 121 -10.01 -4.19 19.28
N ARG A 122 -9.41 -3.46 18.32
CA ARG A 122 -9.52 -3.74 16.89
C ARG A 122 -8.13 -3.92 16.32
N ASP A 123 -8.00 -4.82 15.35
CA ASP A 123 -6.83 -4.82 14.50
C ASP A 123 -7.00 -3.77 13.42
N THR A 124 -5.94 -3.01 13.13
CA THR A 124 -6.03 -1.89 12.20
C THR A 124 -4.76 -1.74 11.41
N TYR A 125 -4.88 -1.80 10.09
CA TYR A 125 -3.81 -1.49 9.16
C TYR A 125 -3.48 -0.01 9.22
N VAL A 126 -2.19 0.29 9.41
CA VAL A 126 -1.67 1.64 9.56
C VAL A 126 -0.35 1.78 8.82
N THR A 127 -0.02 3.03 8.50
CA THR A 127 1.36 3.45 8.23
C THR A 127 1.76 4.51 9.25
N LEU A 128 2.99 5.00 9.19
CA LEU A 128 3.44 6.12 10.03
C LEU A 128 2.91 7.43 9.45
N ALA A 129 2.23 8.24 10.27
CA ALA A 129 1.70 9.53 9.85
C ALA A 129 2.73 10.45 9.17
N PRO A 130 3.96 10.63 9.70
CA PRO A 130 4.96 11.46 9.02
C PRO A 130 5.37 10.90 7.65
N ALA A 131 5.41 9.56 7.47
CA ALA A 131 5.76 8.97 6.18
C ALA A 131 4.72 9.30 5.10
N LEU A 132 3.44 9.18 5.44
CA LEU A 132 2.33 9.53 4.55
C LEU A 132 2.34 11.02 4.18
N LYS A 133 2.55 11.91 5.16
CA LYS A 133 2.64 13.35 4.90
C LYS A 133 3.86 13.72 4.05
N ASN A 134 5.02 13.14 4.35
CA ASN A 134 6.26 13.42 3.60
C ASN A 134 6.16 12.97 2.14
N PHE A 135 5.47 11.85 1.86
CA PHE A 135 5.21 11.41 0.50
C PHE A 135 4.43 12.47 -0.29
N PHE A 136 3.31 12.93 0.27
CA PHE A 136 2.44 13.92 -0.35
C PHE A 136 2.91 15.38 -0.19
N ALA A 137 4.06 15.63 0.46
CA ALA A 137 4.69 16.95 0.44
C ALA A 137 5.21 17.33 -0.96
N LYS A 138 5.40 16.34 -1.85
CA LYS A 138 5.92 16.51 -3.21
C LYS A 138 4.95 16.06 -4.30
N GLU A 139 3.80 15.51 -3.92
CA GLU A 139 2.78 14.98 -4.83
C GLU A 139 1.39 15.49 -4.46
N VAL A 140 0.49 15.58 -5.44
CA VAL A 140 -0.89 15.97 -5.18
C VAL A 140 -1.64 14.79 -4.55
N ALA A 141 -2.11 14.97 -3.32
CA ALA A 141 -2.85 13.97 -2.55
C ALA A 141 -4.32 13.83 -3.00
N THR A 142 -4.55 13.38 -4.23
CA THR A 142 -5.91 13.01 -4.65
C THR A 142 -6.36 11.72 -3.96
N PRO A 143 -7.66 11.51 -3.68
CA PRO A 143 -8.14 10.26 -3.09
C PRO A 143 -7.72 9.01 -3.87
N MET A 144 -7.67 9.08 -5.20
CA MET A 144 -7.20 7.96 -6.02
C MET A 144 -5.71 7.69 -5.81
N ARG A 145 -4.88 8.74 -5.75
CA ARG A 145 -3.44 8.58 -5.51
C ARG A 145 -3.14 8.05 -4.11
N ILE A 146 -3.93 8.44 -3.11
CA ILE A 146 -3.85 7.87 -1.76
C ILE A 146 -4.21 6.38 -1.78
N ALA A 147 -5.29 6.00 -2.48
CA ALA A 147 -5.67 4.59 -2.61
C ALA A 147 -4.56 3.77 -3.30
N GLN A 148 -3.95 4.34 -4.35
CA GLN A 148 -2.79 3.77 -5.04
C GLN A 148 -1.63 3.50 -4.10
N LEU A 149 -1.14 4.54 -3.42
CA LEU A 149 0.01 4.44 -2.52
C LEU A 149 -0.22 3.43 -1.38
N LEU A 150 -1.43 3.40 -0.83
CA LEU A 150 -1.77 2.53 0.30
C LEU A 150 -2.17 1.11 -0.12
N GLY A 151 -2.13 0.77 -1.41
CA GLY A 151 -2.54 -0.55 -1.89
C GLY A 151 -4.03 -0.85 -1.68
N LEU A 152 -4.87 0.19 -1.64
CA LEU A 152 -6.31 0.08 -1.44
C LEU A 152 -7.06 0.00 -2.78
N PRO A 153 -8.24 -0.63 -2.81
CA PRO A 153 -9.04 -0.72 -4.03
C PRO A 153 -9.49 0.68 -4.51
N PRO A 154 -9.66 0.89 -5.83
CA PRO A 154 -10.11 2.18 -6.37
C PRO A 154 -11.44 2.69 -5.77
N THR A 155 -12.30 1.79 -5.31
CA THR A 155 -13.56 2.14 -4.62
C THR A 155 -13.32 2.87 -3.30
N ASP A 156 -12.21 2.61 -2.62
CA ASP A 156 -11.90 3.25 -1.33
C ASP A 156 -11.59 4.73 -1.51
N ALA A 157 -11.16 5.15 -2.71
CA ALA A 157 -10.98 6.57 -3.04
C ALA A 157 -12.27 7.41 -2.86
N GLN A 158 -13.44 6.77 -2.91
CA GLN A 158 -14.73 7.44 -2.72
C GLN A 158 -15.32 7.20 -1.32
N ASN A 159 -14.91 6.12 -0.65
CA ASN A 159 -15.54 5.67 0.60
C ASN A 159 -14.77 6.11 1.86
N LYS A 160 -13.49 6.42 1.74
CA LYS A 160 -12.64 6.84 2.87
C LYS A 160 -12.65 8.36 3.01
N VAL A 161 -13.08 8.83 4.16
CA VAL A 161 -13.47 10.23 4.37
C VAL A 161 -12.65 10.94 5.44
N CYS A 162 -11.92 10.19 6.28
CA CYS A 162 -11.09 10.75 7.33
C CYS A 162 -9.78 9.97 7.50
N PHE A 163 -8.73 10.66 7.91
CA PHE A 163 -7.51 10.05 8.46
C PHE A 163 -7.60 10.02 9.97
N LEU A 164 -7.44 8.82 10.53
CA LEU A 164 -7.40 8.56 11.97
C LEU A 164 -5.93 8.44 12.40
N GLU A 165 -5.43 9.45 13.09
CA GLU A 165 -4.10 9.44 13.71
C GLU A 165 -4.18 8.90 15.13
N MET A 166 -3.31 7.93 15.46
CA MET A 166 -3.26 7.29 16.78
C MET A 166 -1.84 7.23 17.33
N TRP A 167 -1.71 7.44 18.64
CA TRP A 167 -0.52 7.10 19.41
C TRP A 167 -0.58 5.63 19.79
N VAL A 168 0.34 4.81 19.27
CA VAL A 168 0.37 3.36 19.51
C VAL A 168 1.73 2.94 20.03
N SER A 169 1.76 2.06 21.03
CA SER A 169 3.03 1.48 21.51
C SER A 169 3.67 0.65 20.40
N PRO A 170 5.00 0.75 20.15
CA PRO A 170 5.68 -0.14 19.21
C PRO A 170 5.50 -1.64 19.52
N SER A 171 5.28 -2.02 20.79
CA SER A 171 4.98 -3.41 21.18
C SER A 171 3.61 -3.90 20.68
N ASP A 172 2.69 -2.99 20.40
CA ASP A 172 1.35 -3.27 19.87
C ASP A 172 1.29 -3.18 18.34
N LEU A 173 2.43 -2.98 17.68
CA LEU A 173 2.57 -2.97 16.23
C LEU A 173 3.33 -4.21 15.76
N PHE A 174 2.93 -4.75 14.60
CA PHE A 174 3.71 -5.72 13.83
C PHE A 174 3.68 -5.38 12.34
N ARG A 175 4.72 -5.74 11.60
CA ARG A 175 4.63 -5.78 10.14
C ARG A 175 3.81 -7.00 9.72
N PRO A 176 2.83 -6.89 8.82
CA PRO A 176 2.10 -8.05 8.30
C PRO A 176 2.96 -8.79 7.27
N SER A 177 4.04 -9.44 7.71
CA SER A 177 5.02 -10.18 6.90
C SER A 177 5.54 -11.39 7.69
N PRO A 178 6.16 -12.40 7.05
CA PRO A 178 6.74 -13.54 7.78
C PRO A 178 7.69 -13.10 8.90
N ASP A 179 8.43 -12.02 8.67
CA ASP A 179 9.12 -11.24 9.69
C ASP A 179 8.21 -10.12 10.25
N PRO A 180 7.74 -10.23 11.51
CA PRO A 180 6.85 -9.23 12.12
C PRO A 180 7.59 -8.03 12.72
N GLU A 181 8.92 -8.04 12.75
CA GLU A 181 9.71 -7.02 13.44
C GLU A 181 9.47 -5.63 12.84
N VAL A 182 9.44 -4.60 13.69
CA VAL A 182 9.19 -3.22 13.27
C VAL A 182 10.46 -2.38 13.27
N THR A 183 11.61 -2.97 13.64
CA THR A 183 12.82 -2.26 14.05
C THR A 183 13.92 -2.17 13.01
N ASP A 184 13.74 -2.85 11.89
CA ASP A 184 14.66 -2.89 10.76
C ASP A 184 14.03 -2.27 9.51
N GLN A 185 14.82 -2.28 8.43
CA GLN A 185 14.52 -1.60 7.17
C GLN A 185 14.15 -2.56 6.04
N GLU A 186 13.95 -3.84 6.36
CA GLU A 186 13.54 -4.88 5.44
C GLU A 186 12.67 -5.88 6.18
N ALA A 187 11.86 -6.65 5.46
CA ALA A 187 11.14 -7.78 6.04
C ALA A 187 11.53 -9.03 5.25
N GLU A 188 11.85 -10.10 5.98
CA GLU A 188 12.27 -11.34 5.36
C GLU A 188 11.07 -12.18 4.86
N ILE A 189 11.32 -12.98 3.83
CA ILE A 189 10.30 -13.85 3.22
C ILE A 189 10.04 -15.11 4.07
N ALA A 190 10.99 -15.45 4.94
CA ALA A 190 10.91 -16.58 5.85
C ALA A 190 10.61 -16.10 7.27
N PHE A 191 9.95 -16.94 8.07
CA PHE A 191 9.77 -16.66 9.49
C PHE A 191 11.13 -16.63 10.20
N PRO A 192 11.35 -15.69 11.13
CA PRO A 192 12.55 -15.67 11.94
C PRO A 192 12.71 -17.00 12.70
N GLY A 193 13.91 -17.57 12.66
CA GLY A 193 14.25 -18.68 13.55
C GLY A 193 14.30 -18.21 15.01
N ALA A 194 14.26 -19.13 15.97
CA ALA A 194 14.24 -18.87 17.42
C ALA A 194 15.43 -18.07 18.02
N LYS A 195 16.29 -17.47 17.18
CA LYS A 195 17.52 -16.77 17.56
C LYS A 195 17.48 -15.25 17.35
N PHE A 196 16.47 -14.69 16.70
CA PHE A 196 16.34 -13.24 16.56
C PHE A 196 15.69 -12.65 17.82
N ARG A 197 16.42 -11.77 18.50
CA ARG A 197 16.03 -11.18 19.79
C ARG A 197 15.98 -9.66 19.67
N SER A 198 14.96 -9.13 18.99
CA SER A 198 14.60 -7.70 19.12
C SER A 198 13.98 -7.40 20.48
N ARG A 199 14.14 -6.17 21.00
CA ARG A 199 13.49 -5.70 22.24
C ARG A 199 12.04 -5.22 22.02
N PHE A 200 11.66 -5.10 20.76
CA PHE A 200 10.31 -4.76 20.30
C PHE A 200 9.64 -6.04 19.79
N ARG A 201 8.33 -6.01 19.47
CA ARG A 201 7.49 -7.21 19.27
C ARG A 201 8.26 -8.36 18.59
N GLN A 202 8.56 -9.37 19.39
CA GLN A 202 9.28 -10.56 18.94
C GLN A 202 8.31 -11.48 18.19
N TYR A 203 8.81 -12.22 17.21
CA TYR A 203 8.09 -13.38 16.73
C TYR A 203 7.78 -14.30 17.91
N SER A 204 6.50 -14.46 18.21
CA SER A 204 6.00 -15.33 19.26
C SER A 204 5.19 -16.43 18.59
N SER A 205 5.70 -17.66 18.65
CA SER A 205 4.96 -18.82 18.15
C SER A 205 3.71 -19.13 18.99
N THR A 206 3.56 -18.48 20.15
CA THR A 206 2.45 -18.68 21.10
C THR A 206 1.49 -17.51 21.19
N GLU A 207 1.88 -16.29 20.78
CA GLU A 207 0.95 -15.16 20.73
C GLU A 207 -0.06 -15.42 19.61
N LEU A 208 -1.34 -15.38 19.97
CA LEU A 208 -2.42 -15.53 19.00
C LEU A 208 -2.79 -14.17 18.42
N VAL A 209 -2.93 -14.14 17.10
CA VAL A 209 -3.39 -12.98 16.33
C VAL A 209 -4.70 -13.34 15.65
N TYR A 210 -5.59 -12.36 15.50
CA TYR A 210 -6.86 -12.59 14.84
C TYR A 210 -6.69 -12.55 13.31
N ALA A 211 -7.03 -13.65 12.64
CA ALA A 211 -7.08 -13.76 11.20
C ALA A 211 -8.52 -13.59 10.70
N ASP A 212 -8.75 -12.51 9.95
CA ASP A 212 -10.02 -12.11 9.33
C ASP A 212 -10.28 -12.78 7.97
N MET A 213 -9.33 -13.56 7.49
CA MET A 213 -9.44 -14.31 6.25
C MET A 213 -10.27 -15.59 6.44
N THR A 214 -10.63 -16.24 5.33
CA THR A 214 -11.55 -17.39 5.32
C THR A 214 -11.09 -18.51 6.27
N CYS A 215 -12.06 -19.10 6.97
CA CYS A 215 -11.87 -20.32 7.73
C CYS A 215 -11.26 -21.43 6.85
N ASP A 216 -10.08 -21.91 7.25
CA ASP A 216 -9.44 -23.10 6.70
C ASP A 216 -8.91 -23.93 7.86
N SER A 217 -9.54 -25.08 8.12
CA SER A 217 -9.14 -25.96 9.22
C SER A 217 -7.68 -26.40 9.18
N ALA A 218 -6.99 -26.31 8.03
CA ALA A 218 -5.57 -26.63 7.91
C ALA A 218 -4.65 -25.53 8.50
N GLN A 219 -5.08 -24.27 8.56
CA GLN A 219 -4.33 -23.18 9.21
C GLN A 219 -5.06 -22.57 10.41
N CYS A 220 -6.33 -22.90 10.61
CA CYS A 220 -7.22 -22.23 11.55
C CYS A 220 -7.87 -23.28 12.46
N PRO A 221 -7.23 -23.66 13.58
CA PRO A 221 -7.77 -24.68 14.47
C PRO A 221 -9.09 -24.25 15.13
N ASN A 222 -9.32 -22.95 15.27
CA ASN A 222 -10.48 -22.38 15.95
C ASN A 222 -11.22 -21.38 15.06
N CYS A 223 -11.77 -21.87 13.94
CA CYS A 223 -12.56 -21.02 13.07
C CYS A 223 -13.72 -20.33 13.81
N ASN A 224 -13.88 -19.05 13.52
CA ASN A 224 -15.06 -18.29 13.92
C ASN A 224 -16.20 -18.60 12.94
N THR A 225 -17.07 -19.53 13.32
CA THR A 225 -18.18 -20.00 12.48
C THR A 225 -19.26 -18.96 12.23
N GLN A 226 -19.36 -17.92 13.08
CA GLN A 226 -20.34 -16.84 12.89
C GLN A 226 -20.02 -15.99 11.65
N TRP A 227 -18.74 -15.79 11.35
CA TRP A 227 -18.28 -14.90 10.27
C TRP A 227 -17.52 -15.64 9.17
N ASN A 228 -17.36 -16.97 9.30
CA ASN A 228 -16.53 -17.79 8.43
C ASN A 228 -15.07 -17.31 8.35
N GLU A 229 -14.54 -16.83 9.48
CA GLU A 229 -13.19 -16.30 9.61
C GLU A 229 -12.28 -17.33 10.30
N CYS A 230 -10.99 -17.25 10.01
CA CYS A 230 -9.96 -18.09 10.63
C CYS A 230 -9.92 -17.93 12.16
N GLY A 231 -10.21 -16.73 12.67
CA GLY A 231 -10.26 -16.47 14.11
C GLY A 231 -8.86 -16.30 14.72
N PHE A 232 -8.74 -16.52 16.03
CA PHE A 232 -7.45 -16.47 16.70
C PHE A 232 -6.60 -17.69 16.35
N THR A 233 -5.42 -17.44 15.79
CA THR A 233 -4.46 -18.47 15.38
C THR A 233 -3.02 -18.00 15.62
N THR A 234 -2.04 -18.88 15.45
CA THR A 234 -0.62 -18.50 15.57
C THR A 234 -0.24 -17.50 14.48
N TYR A 235 0.82 -16.72 14.71
CA TYR A 235 1.28 -15.74 13.72
C TYR A 235 1.62 -16.39 12.36
N GLU A 236 2.28 -17.54 12.37
CA GLU A 236 2.59 -18.30 11.16
C GLU A 236 1.32 -18.70 10.40
N ASN A 237 0.32 -19.20 11.11
CA ASN A 237 -0.97 -19.54 10.51
C ASN A 237 -1.71 -18.31 9.98
N TYR A 238 -1.64 -17.17 10.68
CA TYR A 238 -2.19 -15.89 10.19
C TYR A 238 -1.56 -15.51 8.84
N ILE A 239 -0.23 -15.57 8.72
CA ILE A 239 0.49 -15.27 7.47
C ILE A 239 0.13 -16.27 6.37
N ASN A 240 0.14 -17.58 6.68
CA ASN A 240 -0.14 -18.63 5.69
C ASN A 240 -1.60 -18.58 5.20
N ASN A 241 -2.55 -18.35 6.10
CA ASN A 241 -3.96 -18.18 5.77
C ASN A 241 -4.17 -16.93 4.90
N ARG A 242 -3.51 -15.80 5.23
CA ARG A 242 -3.58 -14.58 4.42
C ARG A 242 -2.98 -14.78 3.03
N LYS A 243 -1.80 -15.40 2.90
CA LYS A 243 -1.17 -15.71 1.60
C LYS A 243 -2.09 -16.55 0.70
N LYS A 244 -2.89 -17.44 1.30
CA LYS A 244 -3.81 -18.31 0.55
C LYS A 244 -5.05 -17.57 0.03
N TYR A 245 -5.63 -16.66 0.83
CA TYR A 245 -6.97 -16.13 0.55
C TYR A 245 -7.01 -14.66 0.12
N ILE A 246 -6.04 -13.83 0.50
CA ILE A 246 -6.17 -12.37 0.31
C ILE A 246 -6.21 -11.92 -1.14
N TYR A 247 -5.62 -12.68 -2.07
CA TYR A 247 -5.57 -12.31 -3.50
C TYR A 247 -6.77 -12.81 -4.30
N THR A 248 -7.56 -13.73 -3.76
CA THR A 248 -8.70 -14.37 -4.44
C THR A 248 -10.03 -14.16 -3.71
N ALA A 249 -10.01 -13.47 -2.57
CA ALA A 249 -11.21 -13.07 -1.84
C ALA A 249 -12.13 -12.19 -2.71
N ALA A 250 -13.39 -12.08 -2.31
CA ALA A 250 -14.37 -11.22 -2.99
C ALA A 250 -13.91 -9.74 -3.09
N LYS A 251 -13.05 -9.32 -2.17
CA LYS A 251 -12.34 -8.03 -2.20
C LYS A 251 -10.86 -8.33 -2.01
N PRO A 252 -10.11 -8.60 -3.09
CA PRO A 252 -8.70 -8.93 -2.98
C PRO A 252 -7.89 -7.69 -2.62
N TYR A 253 -6.70 -7.87 -2.06
CA TYR A 253 -5.74 -6.78 -1.80
C TYR A 253 -4.35 -7.13 -2.33
N PRO A 254 -3.59 -6.16 -2.87
CA PRO A 254 -2.20 -6.34 -3.26
C PRO A 254 -1.28 -6.33 -2.02
N TRP A 255 -1.54 -7.21 -1.06
CA TRP A 255 -0.72 -7.35 0.13
C TRP A 255 0.64 -7.93 -0.24
N THR A 256 1.74 -7.26 0.13
CA THR A 256 3.07 -7.64 -0.35
C THR A 256 3.69 -8.77 0.46
N SER A 257 3.25 -8.94 1.71
CA SER A 257 3.92 -9.80 2.70
C SER A 257 5.39 -9.40 2.96
N LEU A 258 5.77 -8.16 2.61
CA LEU A 258 7.14 -7.63 2.68
C LEU A 258 7.23 -6.33 3.49
N GLY A 259 6.21 -6.02 4.28
CA GLY A 259 6.24 -4.88 5.21
C GLY A 259 6.07 -3.50 4.57
N TYR A 260 5.68 -3.43 3.29
CA TYR A 260 5.29 -2.20 2.60
C TYR A 260 3.96 -2.36 1.84
N THR A 261 3.23 -1.26 1.64
CA THR A 261 2.03 -1.23 0.80
C THR A 261 2.39 -1.31 -0.67
N TYR A 262 1.63 -2.06 -1.48
CA TYR A 262 1.87 -2.07 -2.92
C TYR A 262 1.32 -0.79 -3.57
N ASP A 263 2.21 0.04 -4.12
CA ASP A 263 1.83 1.24 -4.87
C ASP A 263 1.50 0.89 -6.33
N TRP A 264 0.22 0.72 -6.61
CA TRP A 264 -0.26 0.41 -7.96
C TRP A 264 -0.44 1.64 -8.85
N GLY A 265 -0.11 2.83 -8.34
CA GLY A 265 -0.09 4.10 -9.10
C GLY A 265 1.27 4.45 -9.70
N ASP A 266 2.36 3.89 -9.16
CA ASP A 266 3.71 4.07 -9.69
C ASP A 266 4.04 2.93 -10.69
N PRO A 267 4.24 3.21 -11.99
CA PRO A 267 4.53 2.18 -12.99
C PRO A 267 5.97 1.66 -12.97
N ALA A 268 6.88 2.30 -12.25
CA ALA A 268 8.31 1.97 -12.21
C ALA A 268 8.71 1.31 -10.89
N ASN A 269 8.15 1.77 -9.78
CA ASN A 269 8.46 1.27 -8.45
C ASN A 269 7.21 1.09 -7.60
N HIS A 270 6.76 -0.15 -7.46
CA HIS A 270 5.56 -0.49 -6.69
C HIS A 270 5.76 -0.49 -5.16
N VAL A 271 6.92 -0.06 -4.65
CA VAL A 271 7.18 0.04 -3.22
C VAL A 271 6.53 1.30 -2.65
N GLY A 272 5.41 1.13 -1.95
CA GLY A 272 4.74 2.19 -1.20
C GLY A 272 5.33 2.42 0.20
N LEU A 273 4.47 2.81 1.14
CA LEU A 273 4.88 3.13 2.52
C LEU A 273 5.08 1.85 3.34
N SER A 274 5.91 1.92 4.38
CA SER A 274 5.94 0.83 5.36
C SER A 274 4.56 0.63 5.99
N GLU A 275 4.12 -0.63 6.03
CA GLU A 275 2.83 -1.03 6.60
C GLU A 275 3.02 -1.75 7.94
N TYR A 276 2.05 -1.53 8.82
CA TYR A 276 1.96 -2.16 10.13
C TYR A 276 0.51 -2.48 10.43
N VAL A 277 0.32 -3.39 11.38
CA VAL A 277 -0.98 -3.67 11.98
C VAL A 277 -0.90 -3.38 13.47
N VAL A 278 -1.84 -2.57 13.94
CA VAL A 278 -2.12 -2.43 15.37
C VAL A 278 -2.76 -3.74 15.84
N ASN A 279 -2.12 -4.48 16.74
CA ASN A 279 -2.66 -5.71 17.34
C ASN A 279 -3.55 -5.39 18.54
N GLY A 280 -4.70 -4.79 18.27
CA GLY A 280 -5.64 -4.39 19.32
C GLY A 280 -6.54 -5.53 19.77
N LYS A 281 -6.82 -6.53 18.93
CA LYS A 281 -7.72 -7.63 19.28
C LYS A 281 -6.94 -8.73 20.01
N LYS A 282 -7.17 -8.87 21.33
CA LYS A 282 -6.46 -9.85 22.16
C LYS A 282 -7.31 -11.09 22.45
N PHE A 283 -6.68 -12.26 22.45
CA PHE A 283 -7.33 -13.55 22.70
C PHE A 283 -7.95 -13.64 24.10
N ASP A 284 -7.30 -13.05 25.10
CA ASP A 284 -7.78 -12.98 26.48
C ASP A 284 -8.86 -11.90 26.70
N GLY A 285 -9.25 -11.18 25.65
CA GLY A 285 -10.23 -10.10 25.71
C GLY A 285 -9.68 -8.79 26.30
N SER A 286 -8.39 -8.73 26.64
CA SER A 286 -7.74 -7.48 27.06
C SER A 286 -7.71 -6.46 25.92
N LYS A 287 -7.50 -5.19 26.30
CA LYS A 287 -7.47 -4.05 25.39
C LYS A 287 -6.12 -3.35 25.52
N ILE A 288 -5.66 -2.74 24.44
CA ILE A 288 -4.43 -1.95 24.44
C ILE A 288 -4.77 -0.47 24.64
N SER A 289 -3.84 0.30 25.21
CA SER A 289 -4.01 1.74 25.36
C SER A 289 -3.47 2.47 24.14
N VAL A 290 -4.36 3.10 23.37
CA VAL A 290 -3.98 4.00 22.26
C VAL A 290 -4.52 5.40 22.54
N GLY A 291 -3.77 6.42 22.14
CA GLY A 291 -4.24 7.79 22.18
C GLY A 291 -4.84 8.15 20.82
N ILE A 292 -6.08 8.61 20.75
CA ILE A 292 -6.62 9.13 19.50
C ILE A 292 -6.08 10.55 19.34
N LYS A 293 -5.10 10.76 18.47
CA LYS A 293 -4.49 12.09 18.30
C LYS A 293 -5.45 13.04 17.58
N ALA A 294 -5.91 12.63 16.40
CA ALA A 294 -6.72 13.48 15.51
C ALA A 294 -7.52 12.62 14.54
N VAL A 295 -8.67 13.15 14.09
CA VAL A 295 -9.54 12.60 13.05
C VAL A 295 -9.81 13.71 12.04
N THR A 296 -8.94 13.77 11.04
CA THR A 296 -8.94 14.86 10.05
C THR A 296 -9.70 14.42 8.81
N ALA A 297 -10.54 15.28 8.22
CA ALA A 297 -11.19 14.95 6.95
C ALA A 297 -10.13 14.75 5.85
N THR A 298 -10.38 13.84 4.90
CA THR A 298 -9.44 13.53 3.80
C THR A 298 -8.98 14.80 3.07
N ALA A 299 -9.91 15.73 2.82
CA ALA A 299 -9.63 16.98 2.11
C ALA A 299 -8.67 17.92 2.86
N ASP A 300 -8.60 17.81 4.19
CA ASP A 300 -7.85 18.74 5.04
C ASP A 300 -6.50 18.17 5.51
N TYR A 301 -6.31 16.86 5.40
CA TYR A 301 -5.20 16.17 6.07
C TYR A 301 -3.80 16.57 5.57
N PHE A 302 -3.70 16.95 4.30
CA PHE A 302 -2.45 17.35 3.64
C PHE A 302 -2.30 18.86 3.46
N MET A 303 -3.22 19.67 4.01
CA MET A 303 -3.19 21.13 3.85
C MET A 303 -2.29 21.86 4.86
N ASN A 304 -1.64 21.14 5.77
CA ASN A 304 -0.82 21.68 6.87
C ASN A 304 0.62 21.18 6.84
#